data_AF-A0A060BPB5-F1
#
_entry.id   AF-A0A060BPB5-F1
#
_cell.length_a   1.000
_cell.length_b   1.000
_cell.length_c   1.000
_cell.angle_alpha   90.00
_cell.angle_beta   90.00
_cell.angle_gamma   90.00
#
_symmetry.space_group_name_H-M   'P 1'
#
loop_
_entity.id
_entity.type
_entity.pdbx_description
1 polymer ?
#
loop_
_entity_poly.entity_id
_entity_poly.type
_entity_poly.pdbx_seq_one_letter_code
_entity_poly.pdbx_strand_id
1 'polypeptide(L)' 'MKTVWVILCSFFVSGVLWAQTPATTNVPGAKYPAVYPDNRIEFRLKAPEAQKVRLDLGKTYDMQKEPTGCGV' A
#
# COMPACT_ATOMS: atom_id res chain seq x y z
N MET A 1 -33.19 -7.50 -28.47
CA MET A 1 -33.21 -8.52 -27.41
C MET A 1 -31.89 -9.31 -27.25
N LYS A 2 -30.78 -8.93 -27.91
CA LYS A 2 -29.48 -9.64 -27.79
C LYS A 2 -28.39 -8.82 -27.08
N THR A 3 -28.56 -7.51 -27.00
CA THR A 3 -27.56 -6.56 -26.46
C THR A 3 -27.57 -6.45 -24.93
N VAL A 4 -28.66 -6.86 -24.27
CA VAL A 4 -28.83 -6.73 -22.81
C VAL A 4 -28.03 -7.80 -22.03
N TRP A 5 -27.81 -8.98 -22.62
CA TRP A 5 -27.06 -10.06 -21.96
C TRP A 5 -25.53 -9.91 -22.02
N VAL A 6 -25.01 -9.14 -22.99
CA VAL A 6 -23.56 -8.89 -23.13
C VAL A 6 -23.05 -7.91 -22.05
N ILE A 7 -23.92 -7.02 -21.57
CA ILE A 7 -23.58 -6.03 -20.53
C ILE A 7 -23.54 -6.69 -19.14
N LEU A 8 -24.31 -7.75 -18.90
CA LEU A 8 -24.37 -8.42 -17.59
C LEU A 8 -23.10 -9.26 -17.29
N CYS A 9 -22.35 -9.72 -18.29
CA CYS A 9 -21.11 -10.48 -18.09
C CYS A 9 -19.84 -9.61 -17.94
N SER A 10 -19.90 -8.33 -18.29
CA SER A 10 -18.70 -7.48 -18.31
C SER A 10 -18.43 -6.73 -17.00
N PHE A 11 -19.28 -6.90 -15.98
CA PHE A 11 -19.16 -6.22 -14.67
C PHE A 11 -18.54 -7.08 -13.56
N PHE A 12 -17.97 -8.25 -13.88
CA PHE A 12 -17.33 -9.13 -12.89
C PHE A 12 -15.80 -9.27 -13.06
N VAL A 13 -15.15 -8.31 -13.73
CA VAL A 13 -13.68 -8.22 -13.82
C VAL A 13 -13.22 -6.83 -13.35
N SER A 14 -13.31 -6.54 -12.06
CA SER A 14 -12.78 -5.27 -11.53
C SER A 14 -12.25 -5.31 -10.10
N GLY A 15 -11.87 -6.48 -9.57
CA GLY A 15 -11.41 -6.60 -8.18
C GLY A 15 -9.91 -6.88 -7.95
N VAL A 16 -9.14 -7.32 -8.94
CA VAL A 16 -7.87 -8.04 -8.67
C VAL A 16 -6.59 -7.19 -8.80
N LEU A 17 -6.67 -5.93 -9.22
CA LEU A 17 -5.47 -5.18 -9.66
C LEU A 17 -4.81 -4.26 -8.61
N TRP A 18 -5.23 -4.30 -7.33
CA TRP A 18 -4.71 -3.41 -6.29
C TRP A 18 -4.13 -4.16 -5.08
N ALA A 19 -3.63 -5.39 -5.27
CA ALA A 19 -2.98 -6.13 -4.19
C ALA A 19 -1.53 -5.63 -4.01
N GLN A 20 -1.29 -4.77 -3.01
CA GLN A 20 0.06 -4.50 -2.50
C GLN A 20 0.65 -5.79 -1.92
N THR A 21 1.93 -6.04 -2.17
CA THR A 21 2.63 -7.24 -1.67
C THR A 21 3.61 -6.88 -0.56
N PRO A 22 3.63 -7.57 0.59
CA PRO A 22 4.65 -7.34 1.61
C PRO A 22 6.04 -7.59 1.02
N ALA A 23 7.01 -6.76 1.38
CA ALA A 23 8.39 -6.97 0.95
C ALA A 23 8.93 -8.31 1.51
N THR A 24 9.67 -9.04 0.68
CA THR A 24 10.28 -10.34 1.05
C THR A 24 11.33 -10.21 2.14
N THR A 25 11.83 -9.01 2.38
CA THR A 25 12.79 -8.66 3.43
C THR A 25 12.12 -8.38 4.79
N ASN A 26 10.79 -8.42 4.86
CA ASN A 26 10.07 -8.21 6.11
C ASN A 26 10.34 -9.33 7.10
N VAL A 27 10.34 -8.97 8.39
CA VAL A 27 10.27 -9.98 9.45
C VAL A 27 8.98 -10.80 9.32
N PRO A 28 8.98 -12.09 9.66
CA PRO A 28 7.79 -12.94 9.53
C PRO A 28 6.55 -12.32 10.20
N GLY A 29 5.44 -12.24 9.47
CA GLY A 29 4.18 -11.66 9.94
C GLY A 29 4.08 -10.13 9.84
N ALA A 30 5.15 -9.41 9.48
CA ALA A 30 5.08 -7.98 9.20
C ALA A 30 4.47 -7.69 7.83
N LYS A 31 3.46 -6.80 7.81
CA LYS A 31 2.75 -6.39 6.60
C LYS A 31 3.46 -5.28 5.82
N TYR A 32 4.36 -4.54 6.47
CA TYR A 32 5.06 -3.39 5.91
C TYR A 32 6.58 -3.53 6.10
N PRO A 33 7.39 -2.94 5.21
CA PRO A 33 7.01 -2.22 3.98
C PRO A 33 6.28 -3.09 2.96
N ALA A 34 5.41 -2.45 2.17
CA ALA A 34 4.65 -3.09 1.10
C ALA A 34 5.01 -2.46 -0.25
N VAL A 35 5.17 -3.31 -1.27
CA VAL A 35 5.56 -2.91 -2.62
C VAL A 35 4.35 -3.02 -3.55
N TYR A 36 4.09 -1.94 -4.28
CA TYR A 36 3.05 -1.84 -5.28
C TYR A 36 3.57 -2.28 -6.66
N PRO A 37 2.69 -2.74 -7.57
CA PRO A 37 3.08 -3.15 -8.92
C PRO A 37 3.72 -2.03 -9.77
N ASP A 38 3.53 -0.76 -9.38
CA ASP A 38 4.10 0.41 -10.04
C ASP A 38 5.48 0.84 -9.45
N ASN A 39 6.12 -0.04 -8.67
CA ASN A 39 7.39 0.17 -7.98
C ASN A 39 7.36 1.23 -6.87
N ARG A 40 6.17 1.63 -6.39
CA ARG A 40 6.07 2.41 -5.15
C ARG A 40 6.18 1.50 -3.94
N ILE A 41 6.72 2.05 -2.86
CA ILE A 41 6.86 1.36 -1.59
C ILE A 41 6.11 2.19 -0.55
N GLU A 42 5.21 1.55 0.19
CA GLU A 42 4.51 2.16 1.32
C GLU A 42 5.19 1.72 2.61
N PHE A 43 5.55 2.70 3.43
CA PHE A 43 6.10 2.48 4.76
C PHE A 43 5.08 2.90 5.80
N ARG A 44 4.89 2.08 6.84
CA ARG A 44 4.08 2.43 8.00
C ARG A 44 4.82 2.13 9.28
N LEU A 45 4.80 3.09 10.20
CA LEU A 45 5.41 2.97 11.51
C LEU A 45 4.44 3.46 12.58
N LYS A 46 4.18 2.64 13.60
CA LYS A 46 3.43 3.09 14.78
C LYS A 46 4.38 3.81 15.73
N ALA A 47 4.31 5.14 15.74
CA ALA A 47 5.12 5.98 16.61
C ALA A 47 4.28 7.13 17.19
N PRO A 48 3.35 6.83 18.11
CA PRO A 48 2.37 7.82 18.61
C PRO A 48 3.03 9.00 19.34
N GLU A 49 4.15 8.76 20.03
CA GLU A 49 4.88 9.78 20.79
C GLU A 49 5.95 10.51 19.96
N ALA A 50 6.24 10.03 18.74
CA ALA A 50 7.28 10.63 17.92
C ALA A 50 6.83 12.00 17.40
N GLN A 51 7.71 12.99 17.53
CA GLN A 51 7.45 14.33 17.00
C GLN A 51 7.68 14.39 15.49
N LYS A 52 8.76 13.76 15.00
CA LYS A 52 9.12 13.67 13.59
C LYS A 52 9.70 12.30 13.29
N VAL A 53 9.22 11.66 12.22
CA VAL A 53 9.77 10.41 11.70
C VAL A 53 10.31 10.67 10.29
N ARG A 54 11.50 10.12 10.02
CA ARG A 54 12.18 10.24 8.74
C ARG A 54 12.69 8.89 8.30
N LEU A 55 12.52 8.58 7.03
CA LEU A 55 13.05 7.38 6.41
C LEU A 55 14.34 7.73 5.66
N ASP A 56 15.40 6.98 5.91
CA ASP A 56 16.67 7.12 5.19
C ASP A 56 16.87 5.92 4.25
N LEU A 57 16.82 6.20 2.95
CA LEU A 57 17.09 5.22 1.88
C LEU A 57 18.29 5.67 1.02
N GLY A 58 19.26 6.38 1.63
CA GLY A 58 20.31 7.14 0.94
C GLY A 58 19.88 8.57 0.59
N LYS A 59 18.58 8.86 0.74
CA LYS A 59 18.00 10.20 0.84
C LYS A 59 17.00 10.17 1.98
N THR A 60 16.84 11.31 2.64
CA THR A 60 15.90 11.44 3.76
C THR A 60 14.52 11.85 3.26
N TYR A 61 13.50 11.07 3.62
CA TYR A 61 12.09 11.33 3.34
C TYR A 61 11.34 11.60 4.64
N ASP A 62 10.60 12.72 4.70
CA ASP A 62 9.78 13.06 5.85
C ASP A 62 8.47 12.24 5.81
N MET A 63 8.15 11.58 6.93
CA MET A 63 6.91 10.80 7.04
C MET A 63 5.72 11.65 7.47
N GLN A 64 4.55 11.37 6.89
CA GLN A 64 3.31 12.02 7.28
C GLN A 64 2.74 11.35 8.53
N LYS A 65 2.31 12.16 9.50
CA LYS A 65 1.59 11.64 10.67
C LYS A 65 0.20 11.19 10.27
N GLU A 66 -0.15 9.99 10.67
CA GLU A 66 -1.48 9.42 10.57
C GLU A 66 -2.08 9.23 11.98
N PRO A 67 -3.41 9.12 12.12
CA PRO A 67 -4.07 9.01 13.43
C PRO A 67 -3.55 7.87 14.33
N THR A 68 -2.93 6.83 13.76
CA THR A 68 -2.40 5.67 14.50
C THR A 68 -0.89 5.47 14.34
N GLY A 69 -0.18 6.40 13.69
CA GLY A 69 1.25 6.24 13.38
C GLY A 69 1.79 7.27 12.39
N CYS A 70 2.75 6.88 11.56
CA CYS A 70 3.29 7.67 10.46
C CYS A 70 3.42 6.80 9.21
N GLY A 71 3.17 7.38 8.03
CA GLY A 71 3.26 6.69 6.74
C GLY A 71 3.90 7.55 5.63
N VAL A 72 4.45 6.88 4.60
CA VAL A 72 4.83 7.45 3.29
C VAL A 72 4.48 6.50 2.17
#